data_AF-A0A1F4VBV8-F1
#
_entry.id   AF-A0A1F4VBV8-F1
#
_cell.length_a   1.000
_cell.length_b   1.000
_cell.length_c   1.000
_cell.angle_alpha   90.00
_cell.angle_beta   90.00
_cell.angle_gamma   90.00
#
_symmetry.space_group_name_H-M   'P 1'
#
loop_
_entity.id
_entity.type
_entity.pdbx_description
1 polymer ?
#
loop_
_entity_poly.entity_id
_entity_poly.type
_entity_poly.pdbx_seq_one_letter_code
_entity_poly.pdbx_strand_id
1 'polypeptide(L)'
;APDKRTAAGKIASQNKYGASFPAYEVGNAQEILKLVEPDTQIVAIDEVQFFDDGIVEVCLELMRKMQVFVAGIPTNFRRKPYGSMPQILAIATKTVQLMAVCDVCHKRNATHTQRWVNSKPPHDDDPEFLLGGPKDYRARCLRHHVVLPARNSKNGRKKDA
;
A
#
# COMPACT_ATOMS: atom_id res chain seq x y z
N ALA A 1 -8.76 -3.24 8.29
CA ALA A 1 -9.37 -2.08 8.98
C ALA A 1 -9.12 -0.85 8.12
N PRO A 2 -10.12 0.03 7.93
CA PRO A 2 -9.99 1.16 7.02
C PRO A 2 -8.87 2.11 7.49
N ASP A 3 -8.18 2.69 6.51
CA ASP A 3 -7.12 3.66 6.75
C ASP A 3 -7.70 5.00 7.20
N LYS A 4 -7.42 5.39 8.45
CA LYS A 4 -7.90 6.64 9.04
C LYS A 4 -6.84 7.76 9.02
N ARG A 5 -5.78 7.63 8.21
CA ARG A 5 -4.73 8.67 8.10
C ARG A 5 -5.24 9.97 7.48
N THR A 6 -6.33 9.93 6.71
CA THR A 6 -7.02 11.11 6.16
C THR A 6 -8.31 11.41 6.93
N ALA A 7 -8.79 12.66 6.83
CA ALA A 7 -10.10 13.01 7.37
C ALA A 7 -11.19 12.17 6.69
N ALA A 8 -12.14 11.64 7.48
CA ALA A 8 -13.22 10.79 6.99
C ALA A 8 -13.92 11.41 5.78
N GLY A 9 -14.21 10.57 4.77
CA GLY A 9 -14.91 10.98 3.54
C GLY A 9 -14.03 11.68 2.51
N LYS A 10 -12.70 11.58 2.59
CA LYS A 10 -11.78 12.18 1.60
C LYS A 10 -10.54 11.31 1.32
N ILE A 11 -10.14 11.32 0.06
CA ILE A 11 -8.80 10.90 -0.37
C ILE A 11 -7.92 12.15 -0.45
N ALA A 12 -6.73 12.12 0.15
CA ALA A 12 -5.81 13.25 0.18
C ALA A 12 -4.38 12.87 -0.19
N SER A 13 -3.76 13.64 -1.07
CA SER A 13 -2.37 13.48 -1.44
C SER A 13 -1.45 14.17 -0.44
N GLN A 14 -0.44 13.46 0.05
CA GLN A 14 0.59 14.01 0.95
C GLN A 14 1.76 14.68 0.20
N ASN A 15 1.54 15.11 -1.05
CA ASN A 15 2.55 15.87 -1.79
C ASN A 15 2.50 17.37 -1.43
N LYS A 16 3.46 18.15 -1.95
CA LYS A 16 3.55 19.60 -1.69
C LYS A 16 2.35 20.42 -2.16
N TYR A 17 1.46 19.86 -2.97
CA TYR A 17 0.28 20.52 -3.52
C TYR A 17 -1.01 20.20 -2.74
N GLY A 18 -1.00 19.15 -1.89
CA GLY A 18 -2.08 18.89 -0.92
C GLY A 18 -3.46 18.65 -1.52
N ALA A 19 -3.55 18.12 -2.75
CA ALA A 19 -4.84 17.86 -3.40
C ALA A 19 -5.69 16.89 -2.57
N SER A 20 -6.99 17.16 -2.47
CA SER A 20 -7.96 16.28 -1.81
C SER A 20 -9.25 16.19 -2.60
N PHE A 21 -9.85 15.01 -2.61
CA PHE A 21 -11.09 14.72 -3.32
C PHE A 21 -12.10 14.11 -2.35
N PRO A 22 -13.41 14.42 -2.48
CA PRO A 22 -14.45 13.69 -1.78
C PRO A 22 -14.37 12.20 -2.10
N ALA A 23 -14.58 11.36 -1.10
CA ALA A 23 -14.53 9.91 -1.24
C ALA A 23 -15.54 9.24 -0.32
N TYR A 24 -16.03 8.07 -0.73
CA TYR A 24 -16.84 7.22 0.13
C TYR A 24 -15.92 6.23 0.86
N GLU A 25 -15.98 6.24 2.18
CA GLU A 25 -15.36 5.18 2.99
C GLU A 25 -16.29 3.97 2.99
N VAL A 26 -15.74 2.79 2.70
CA VAL A 26 -16.48 1.53 2.62
C VAL A 26 -15.89 0.51 3.58
N GLY A 27 -16.74 -0.34 4.15
CA GLY A 27 -16.33 -1.37 5.11
C GLY A 27 -15.77 -2.63 4.45
N ASN A 28 -16.16 -2.92 3.21
CA ASN A 28 -15.73 -4.08 2.41
C ASN A 28 -15.84 -3.75 0.91
N ALA A 29 -15.25 -4.61 0.06
CA ALA A 29 -15.23 -4.39 -1.38
C ALA A 29 -16.63 -4.31 -2.00
N GLN A 30 -17.59 -5.10 -1.51
CA GLN A 30 -18.92 -5.22 -2.13
C GLN A 30 -19.81 -3.99 -1.93
N GLU A 31 -19.51 -3.14 -0.95
CA GLU A 31 -20.18 -1.85 -0.80
C GLU A 31 -19.92 -0.91 -1.98
N ILE A 32 -18.79 -1.05 -2.68
CA ILE A 32 -18.46 -0.23 -3.85
C ILE A 32 -19.54 -0.40 -4.93
N LEU A 33 -19.99 -1.63 -5.20
CA LEU A 33 -21.01 -1.91 -6.21
C LEU A 33 -22.35 -1.23 -5.89
N LYS A 34 -22.65 -1.00 -4.61
CA LYS A 34 -23.90 -0.33 -4.18
C LYS A 34 -23.84 1.19 -4.34
N LEU A 35 -22.64 1.76 -4.42
CA LEU A 35 -22.42 3.20 -4.58
C LEU A 35 -22.34 3.62 -6.05
N VAL A 36 -22.19 2.66 -6.96
CA VAL A 36 -22.09 2.93 -8.40
C VAL A 36 -23.47 3.24 -8.96
N GLU A 37 -23.64 4.45 -9.49
CA GLU A 37 -24.87 4.91 -10.13
C GLU A 37 -24.90 4.51 -11.62
N PRO A 38 -26.10 4.40 -12.25
CA PRO A 38 -26.23 3.95 -13.64
C PRO A 38 -25.44 4.77 -14.67
N ASP A 39 -25.18 6.04 -14.41
CA ASP A 39 -24.44 6.98 -15.26
C ASP A 39 -22.97 7.14 -14.85
N THR A 40 -22.49 6.38 -13.85
CA THR A 40 -21.08 6.40 -13.44
C THR A 40 -20.17 5.90 -14.57
N GLN A 41 -19.24 6.74 -15.01
CA GLN A 41 -18.28 6.40 -16.06
C GLN A 41 -16.91 5.97 -15.54
N ILE A 42 -16.55 6.40 -14.33
CA ILE A 42 -15.23 6.19 -13.73
C ILE A 42 -15.40 5.85 -12.25
N VAL A 43 -14.72 4.79 -11.82
CA VAL A 43 -14.54 4.45 -10.40
C VAL A 43 -13.06 4.52 -10.05
N ALA A 44 -12.72 5.31 -9.03
CA ALA A 44 -11.37 5.40 -8.49
C ALA A 44 -11.35 4.83 -7.07
N ILE A 45 -10.45 3.88 -6.82
CA ILE A 45 -10.30 3.17 -5.54
C ILE A 45 -8.87 3.41 -5.05
N ASP A 46 -8.73 3.99 -3.87
CA ASP A 46 -7.43 4.25 -3.25
C ASP A 46 -7.16 3.26 -2.10
N GLU A 47 -5.89 3.09 -1.77
CA GLU A 47 -5.40 2.21 -0.71
C GLU A 47 -5.93 0.76 -0.79
N VAL A 48 -6.01 0.23 -2.02
CA VAL A 48 -6.60 -1.09 -2.34
C VAL A 48 -6.00 -2.24 -1.53
N GLN A 49 -4.74 -2.14 -1.08
CA GLN A 49 -4.11 -3.17 -0.26
C GLN A 49 -4.79 -3.41 1.10
N PHE A 50 -5.66 -2.51 1.56
CA PHE A 50 -6.41 -2.67 2.81
C PHE A 50 -7.75 -3.38 2.65
N PHE A 51 -8.20 -3.61 1.41
CA PHE A 51 -9.42 -4.34 1.14
C PHE A 51 -9.24 -5.85 1.31
N ASP A 52 -10.36 -6.55 1.44
CA ASP A 52 -10.42 -8.01 1.38
C ASP A 52 -10.20 -8.52 -0.06
N ASP A 53 -10.05 -9.84 -0.20
CA ASP A 53 -9.83 -10.48 -1.50
C ASP A 53 -10.97 -10.23 -2.50
N GLY A 54 -12.17 -9.91 -2.03
CA GLY A 54 -13.34 -9.59 -2.83
C GLY A 54 -13.15 -8.37 -3.74
N ILE A 55 -12.14 -7.54 -3.47
CA ILE A 55 -11.83 -6.37 -4.30
C ILE A 55 -11.43 -6.74 -5.73
N VAL A 56 -10.86 -7.94 -5.91
CA VAL A 56 -10.46 -8.44 -7.23
C VAL A 56 -11.70 -8.69 -8.09
N GLU A 57 -12.71 -9.38 -7.56
CA GLU A 57 -13.96 -9.64 -8.27
C GLU A 57 -14.72 -8.35 -8.55
N VAL A 58 -14.75 -7.41 -7.60
CA VAL A 58 -15.39 -6.10 -7.79
C VAL A 58 -14.72 -5.33 -8.93
N CYS A 59 -13.39 -5.28 -8.98
CA CYS A 59 -12.67 -4.63 -10.07
C CYS A 59 -12.97 -5.30 -11.43
N LEU A 60 -13.00 -6.64 -11.47
CA LEU A 60 -13.33 -7.41 -12.68
C LEU A 60 -14.76 -7.18 -13.16
N GLU A 61 -15.72 -6.98 -12.24
CA GLU A 61 -17.09 -6.66 -12.62
C GLU A 61 -17.20 -5.24 -13.19
N LEU A 62 -16.62 -4.26 -12.49
CA LEU A 62 -16.68 -2.85 -12.89
C LEU A 62 -15.97 -2.62 -14.22
N MET A 63 -14.81 -3.23 -14.46
CA MET A 63 -14.04 -3.02 -15.69
C MET A 63 -14.76 -3.50 -16.96
N ARG A 64 -15.83 -4.31 -16.84
CA ARG A 64 -16.67 -4.71 -17.98
C ARG A 64 -17.60 -3.60 -18.44
N LYS A 65 -17.86 -2.61 -17.58
CA LYS A 65 -18.90 -1.58 -17.76
C LYS A 65 -18.32 -0.17 -17.82
N MET A 66 -17.18 0.08 -17.16
CA MET A 66 -16.63 1.43 -16.96
C MET A 66 -15.10 1.43 -16.78
N GLN A 67 -14.53 2.62 -16.66
CA GLN A 67 -13.11 2.77 -16.34
C GLN A 67 -12.88 2.65 -14.85
N VAL A 68 -11.92 1.81 -14.46
CA VAL A 68 -11.55 1.59 -13.06
C VAL A 68 -10.10 2.00 -12.87
N PHE A 69 -9.87 2.92 -11.93
CA PHE A 69 -8.54 3.32 -11.47
C PHE A 69 -8.34 2.79 -10.06
N VAL A 70 -7.22 2.10 -9.86
CA VAL A 70 -6.83 1.56 -8.56
C VAL A 70 -5.48 2.12 -8.16
N ALA A 71 -5.38 2.55 -6.91
CA ALA A 71 -4.13 2.99 -6.30
C ALA A 71 -3.89 2.18 -5.03
N GLY A 72 -2.62 1.83 -4.80
CA GLY A 72 -2.24 1.04 -3.64
C GLY A 72 -0.75 0.71 -3.61
N ILE A 73 -0.31 0.16 -2.49
CA ILE A 73 1.09 -0.19 -2.23
C ILE A 73 1.28 -1.68 -2.52
N PRO A 74 2.08 -2.07 -3.53
CA PRO A 74 2.14 -3.47 -3.97
C PRO A 74 2.88 -4.40 -3.02
N THR A 75 3.73 -3.86 -2.14
CA THR A 75 4.48 -4.63 -1.16
C THR A 75 4.42 -3.99 0.21
N ASN A 76 4.44 -4.83 1.24
CA ASN A 76 4.49 -4.38 2.61
C ASN A 76 5.90 -3.94 3.04
N PHE A 77 6.06 -3.56 4.31
CA PHE A 77 7.36 -3.15 4.87
C PHE A 77 8.43 -4.27 4.81
N ARG A 78 8.04 -5.52 4.56
CA ARG A 78 8.94 -6.67 4.39
C ARG A 78 9.31 -6.96 2.94
N ARG A 79 8.77 -6.18 2.00
CA ARG A 79 8.85 -6.45 0.55
C ARG A 79 8.12 -7.73 0.13
N LYS A 80 7.17 -8.19 0.95
CA LYS A 80 6.25 -9.27 0.58
C LYS A 80 5.01 -8.64 -0.08
N PRO A 81 4.33 -9.35 -0.99
CA PRO A 81 3.01 -8.97 -1.49
C PRO A 81 2.08 -8.38 -0.42
N TYR A 82 1.37 -7.30 -0.75
CA TYR A 82 0.45 -6.66 0.20
C TYR A 82 -1.01 -6.76 -0.24
N GLY A 83 -1.82 -7.47 0.55
CA GLY A 83 -3.23 -7.67 0.26
C GLY A 83 -3.42 -8.28 -1.12
N SER A 84 -4.46 -7.84 -1.81
CA SER A 84 -4.80 -8.31 -3.16
C SER A 84 -4.06 -7.57 -4.29
N MET A 85 -3.08 -6.73 -3.97
CA MET A 85 -2.33 -5.98 -4.99
C MET A 85 -1.66 -6.85 -6.07
N PRO A 86 -1.09 -8.03 -5.77
CA PRO A 86 -0.54 -8.90 -6.83
C PRO A 86 -1.59 -9.31 -7.85
N GLN A 87 -2.77 -9.69 -7.38
CA GLN A 87 -3.90 -10.10 -8.23
C GLN A 87 -4.39 -8.91 -9.05
N ILE A 88 -4.54 -7.75 -8.41
CA ILE A 88 -4.92 -6.49 -9.08
C ILE A 88 -3.92 -6.14 -10.20
N LEU A 89 -2.61 -6.22 -9.93
CA LEU A 89 -1.57 -5.97 -10.93
C LEU A 89 -1.62 -6.98 -12.09
N ALA A 90 -1.98 -8.24 -11.82
CA ALA A 90 -2.08 -9.28 -12.85
C ALA A 90 -3.28 -9.09 -13.78
N ILE A 91 -4.40 -8.58 -13.28
CA ILE A 91 -5.62 -8.34 -14.09
C ILE A 91 -5.66 -6.96 -14.75
N ALA A 92 -4.83 -6.02 -14.29
CA ALA A 92 -4.82 -4.65 -14.78
C ALA A 92 -4.41 -4.58 -16.26
N THR A 93 -5.17 -3.85 -17.07
CA THR A 93 -4.86 -3.61 -18.48
C THR A 93 -3.72 -2.61 -18.67
N LYS A 94 -3.46 -1.78 -17.65
CA LYS A 94 -2.36 -0.82 -17.61
C LYS A 94 -1.88 -0.65 -16.18
N THR A 95 -0.57 -0.72 -15.99
CA THR A 95 0.07 -0.53 -14.69
C THR A 95 1.06 0.64 -14.74
N VAL A 96 1.08 1.47 -13.70
CA VAL A 96 2.09 2.51 -13.52
C VAL A 96 2.72 2.34 -12.14
N GLN A 97 3.99 1.94 -12.11
CA GLN A 97 4.75 1.86 -10.87
C GLN A 97 5.43 3.20 -10.59
N LEU A 98 4.95 3.92 -9.58
CA LEU A 98 5.57 5.18 -9.16
C LEU A 98 6.80 4.90 -8.28
N MET A 99 7.83 5.71 -8.48
CA MET A 99 9.04 5.71 -7.65
C MET A 99 9.15 7.02 -6.89
N ALA A 100 9.48 6.90 -5.61
CA ALA A 100 9.84 8.03 -4.76
C ALA A 100 11.36 8.31 -4.84
N VAL A 101 11.80 9.32 -4.08
CA VAL A 101 13.21 9.62 -3.86
C VAL A 101 13.67 8.87 -2.62
N CYS A 102 14.81 8.17 -2.69
CA CYS A 102 15.34 7.47 -1.53
C CYS A 102 15.92 8.44 -0.50
N ASP A 103 15.49 8.33 0.74
CA ASP A 103 15.97 9.16 1.86
C ASP A 103 17.45 8.95 2.23
N VAL A 104 18.16 7.94 1.66
CA VAL A 104 19.61 7.74 1.89
C VAL A 104 20.44 8.26 0.73
N CYS A 105 20.17 7.78 -0.49
CA CYS A 105 21.00 8.11 -1.64
C CYS A 105 20.46 9.24 -2.51
N HIS A 106 19.28 9.76 -2.18
CA HIS A 106 18.63 10.87 -2.87
C HIS A 106 18.39 10.65 -4.37
N LYS A 107 18.41 9.39 -4.83
CA LYS A 107 18.07 8.99 -6.21
C LYS A 107 16.58 8.67 -6.30
N ARG A 108 15.97 8.95 -7.47
CA ARG A 108 14.58 8.60 -7.80
C ARG A 108 14.44 7.11 -8.17
N ASN A 109 14.71 6.25 -7.21
CA ASN A 109 14.65 4.80 -7.34
C ASN A 109 14.11 4.12 -6.07
N ALA A 110 13.40 4.87 -5.22
CA ALA A 110 12.77 4.28 -4.05
C ALA A 110 11.46 3.59 -4.44
N THR A 111 11.45 2.28 -4.23
CA THR A 111 10.32 1.38 -4.52
C THR A 111 9.78 0.71 -3.27
N HIS A 112 10.33 1.01 -2.09
CA HIS A 112 9.95 0.37 -0.83
C HIS A 112 9.66 1.42 0.23
N THR A 113 8.72 1.07 1.10
CA THR A 113 8.40 1.83 2.30
C THR A 113 9.14 1.20 3.48
N GLN A 114 10.20 1.85 3.94
CA GLN A 114 10.88 1.47 5.16
C GLN A 114 10.06 1.92 6.35
N ARG A 115 9.77 0.99 7.27
CA ARG A 115 9.19 1.30 8.57
C ARG A 115 10.27 1.51 9.63
N TRP A 116 9.97 2.26 10.68
CA TRP A 116 10.73 2.32 11.93
C TRP A 116 9.81 1.99 13.10
N VAL A 117 10.34 1.22 14.05
CA VAL A 117 9.69 0.93 15.33
C VAL A 117 10.69 1.28 16.42
N ASN A 118 10.35 2.22 17.30
CA ASN A 118 11.25 2.73 18.36
C ASN A 118 12.64 3.11 17.81
N SER A 119 12.67 3.89 16.72
CA SER A 119 13.88 4.35 16.04
C SER A 119 14.79 3.26 15.46
N LYS A 120 14.33 2.01 15.38
CA LYS A 120 15.06 0.90 14.77
C LYS A 120 14.29 0.35 13.55
N PRO A 121 14.98 -0.26 12.56
CA PRO A 121 14.30 -1.03 11.53
C PRO A 121 13.45 -2.14 12.15
N PRO A 122 12.31 -2.50 11.53
CA PRO A 122 11.42 -3.52 12.04
C PRO A 122 12.05 -4.90 11.89
N HIS A 123 11.61 -5.82 12.72
CA HIS A 123 11.87 -7.24 12.53
C HIS A 123 10.83 -7.86 11.58
N ASP A 124 11.18 -8.95 10.90
CA ASP A 124 10.27 -9.66 10.00
C ASP A 124 9.01 -10.19 10.72
N ASP A 125 9.09 -10.43 12.02
CA ASP A 125 8.00 -10.88 12.88
C ASP A 125 7.18 -9.73 13.51
N ASP A 126 7.49 -8.47 13.20
CA ASP A 126 6.66 -7.35 13.65
C ASP A 126 5.28 -7.39 12.97
N PRO A 127 4.20 -6.94 13.64
CA PRO A 127 2.86 -6.87 13.05
C PRO A 127 2.84 -6.15 11.70
N GLU A 128 2.00 -6.61 10.78
CA GLU A 128 1.84 -6.00 9.44
C GLU A 128 1.33 -4.55 9.56
N PHE A 129 0.22 -4.40 10.27
CA PHE A 129 -0.46 -3.12 10.39
C PHE A 129 0.09 -2.32 11.57
N LEU A 130 0.64 -1.15 11.27
CA LEU A 130 1.01 -0.16 12.27
C LEU A 130 0.60 1.22 11.74
N LEU A 131 -0.38 1.85 12.39
CA LEU A 131 -0.72 3.23 12.11
C LEU A 131 0.46 4.10 12.51
N GLY A 132 0.99 4.85 11.55
CA GLY A 132 2.15 5.71 11.76
C GLY A 132 2.18 6.82 10.71
N GLY A 133 2.89 7.89 11.04
CA GLY A 133 3.03 9.07 10.17
C GLY A 133 4.35 9.07 9.39
N PRO A 134 4.71 10.20 8.76
CA PRO A 134 5.98 10.36 8.06
C PRO A 134 7.24 10.13 8.93
N LYS A 135 7.09 10.15 10.25
CA LYS A 135 8.18 9.82 11.20
C LYS A 135 8.47 8.32 11.23
N ASP A 136 7.47 7.50 10.95
CA ASP A 136 7.51 6.04 11.08
C ASP A 136 7.76 5.36 9.74
N TYR A 137 7.56 6.08 8.63
CA TYR A 137 7.66 5.56 7.27
C TYR A 137 8.48 6.48 6.36
N ARG A 138 9.46 5.92 5.64
CA ARG A 138 10.28 6.65 4.66
C ARG A 138 10.53 5.84 3.41
N ALA A 139 10.71 6.53 2.30
CA ALA A 139 11.00 5.90 1.02
C ALA A 139 12.46 5.39 0.95
N ARG A 140 12.65 4.12 0.60
CA ARG A 140 13.97 3.50 0.40
C ARG A 140 14.05 2.79 -0.95
N CYS A 141 15.24 2.85 -1.55
CA CYS A 141 15.58 1.98 -2.68
C CYS A 141 15.96 0.58 -2.17
N LEU A 142 16.05 -0.39 -3.08
CA LEU A 142 16.35 -1.78 -2.75
C LEU A 142 17.61 -1.96 -1.89
N ARG A 143 18.65 -1.15 -2.16
CA ARG A 143 19.94 -1.20 -1.43
C ARG A 143 19.83 -0.76 0.03
N HIS A 144 18.96 0.21 0.33
CA HIS A 144 18.91 0.86 1.66
C HIS A 144 17.68 0.44 2.47
N HIS A 145 16.88 -0.48 1.95
CA HIS A 145 15.76 -1.06 2.67
C HIS A 145 16.26 -2.18 3.58
N VAL A 146 15.89 -2.12 4.87
CA VAL A 146 16.39 -3.01 5.93
C VAL A 146 15.21 -3.57 6.71
N VAL A 147 15.18 -4.90 6.82
CA VAL A 147 14.33 -5.63 7.77
C VAL A 147 15.23 -6.54 8.57
N LEU A 148 15.10 -6.50 9.89
CA LEU A 148 15.86 -7.34 10.79
C LEU A 148 15.29 -8.77 10.80
N PRO A 149 16.12 -9.81 11.01
CA PRO A 149 15.64 -11.17 11.19
C PRO A 149 14.60 -11.26 12.31
N ALA A 150 13.64 -12.19 12.20
CA ALA A 150 12.69 -12.45 13.28
C ALA A 150 13.42 -12.69 14.61
N ARG A 151 12.88 -12.15 15.71
CA ARG A 151 13.51 -12.20 17.05
C ARG A 151 13.72 -13.63 17.53
N ASN A 152 12.84 -14.53 17.12
CA ASN A 152 12.87 -15.96 17.44
C ASN A 152 13.53 -16.84 16.37
N SER A 153 14.26 -16.26 15.40
CA SER A 153 15.00 -17.07 14.43
C SER A 153 16.11 -17.86 15.14
N LYS A 154 15.91 -19.17 15.28
CA LYS A 154 16.93 -20.12 15.73
C LYS A 154 18.01 -20.28 14.65
N ASN A 155 18.84 -19.25 14.44
CA ASN A 155 20.11 -19.42 13.74
C ASN A 155 21.23 -18.98 14.68
N GLY A 156 21.82 -19.99 15.31
CA GLY A 156 22.98 -19.86 16.16
C GLY A 156 24.10 -19.14 15.40
N ARG A 157 24.71 -18.18 16.09
CA ARG A 157 26.06 -17.72 15.77
C ARG A 157 26.97 -18.95 15.85
N LYS A 158 27.26 -19.62 14.74
CA LYS A 158 28.60 -20.18 14.57
C LYS A 158 29.52 -18.98 14.44
N LYS A 159 30.18 -18.63 15.55
CA LYS A 159 31.39 -17.82 15.51
C LYS A 159 32.43 -18.74 14.87
N ASP A 160 32.80 -18.44 13.63
CA ASP A 160 33.94 -19.10 13.02
C ASP A 160 35.20 -18.74 13.83
N ALA A 161 35.97 -19.78 14.13
CA ALA A 161 37.20 -19.80 14.90
C ALA A 161 38.38 -19.22 14.10
#